data_AF-A0A960M241-F1
#
_entry.id   AF-A0A960M241-F1
#
_cell.length_a   1.000
_cell.length_b   1.000
_cell.length_c   1.000
_cell.angle_alpha   90.00
_cell.angle_beta   90.00
_cell.angle_gamma   90.00
#
_symmetry.space_group_name_H-M   'P 1'
#
loop_
_entity.id
_entity.type
_entity.pdbx_description
1 polymer ?
#
loop_
_entity_poly.entity_id
_entity_poly.type
_entity_poly.pdbx_seq_one_letter_code
_entity_poly.pdbx_strand_id
1 'polypeptide(L)'
;MQEQIVQYFKNEKMIPLSESPNLKWEEAQKEVPRLTKGWFELSRLEPSIRLEFIRDYWFNALPYIPTFRGFIDRFFAKVEEVGMVAATSGIFLTYSLIGRSEFFLGGPPLIDDEIETLKGQIDFPLPEDFLKFFRIHNGFFKGGDTGIFSSGVLVEEAQRFKELETSLRLGNEKIAPDLLLPFYRSFGLDVYQCFYSDWYPDGGVGNVLCSLSEGTISDYRTHEKGRDYLAFSSFLDWLIFYMEEVK
;
A
#
# COMPACT_ATOMS: atom_id res chain seq x y z
N MET A 1 -2.85 -13.75 17.19
CA MET A 1 -2.96 -12.51 16.42
C MET A 1 -2.30 -11.32 17.12
N GLN A 2 -2.73 -10.95 18.33
CA GLN A 2 -2.22 -9.75 19.04
C GLN A 2 -0.71 -9.71 19.29
N GLU A 3 -0.09 -10.81 19.70
CA GLU A 3 1.31 -10.76 20.15
C GLU A 3 2.28 -10.19 19.10
N GLN A 4 2.02 -10.41 17.81
CA GLN A 4 2.90 -9.96 16.74
C GLN A 4 2.64 -8.53 16.30
N ILE A 5 1.38 -8.09 16.27
CA ILE A 5 1.05 -6.68 16.03
C ILE A 5 1.55 -5.85 17.23
N VAL A 6 1.31 -6.32 18.45
CA VAL A 6 1.86 -5.72 19.68
C VAL A 6 3.39 -5.75 19.67
N GLN A 7 4.02 -6.83 19.19
CA GLN A 7 5.48 -6.90 18.99
C GLN A 7 5.97 -5.83 18.02
N TYR A 8 5.26 -5.61 16.91
CA TYR A 8 5.62 -4.62 15.89
C TYR A 8 5.59 -3.20 16.47
N PHE A 9 4.55 -2.88 17.25
CA PHE A 9 4.38 -1.60 17.91
C PHE A 9 4.92 -1.58 19.35
N LYS A 10 5.93 -2.41 19.68
CA LYS A 10 6.39 -2.62 21.06
C LYS A 10 6.77 -1.36 21.84
N ASN A 11 7.12 -0.29 21.12
CA ASN A 11 7.52 1.00 21.69
C ASN A 11 6.39 2.03 21.68
N GLU A 12 5.18 1.65 21.27
CA GLU A 12 4.02 2.53 21.14
C GLU A 12 2.88 2.11 22.04
N LYS A 13 2.11 3.09 22.54
CA LYS A 13 0.83 2.80 23.19
C LYS A 13 -0.16 2.38 22.11
N MET A 14 -0.59 1.12 22.16
CA MET A 14 -1.61 0.59 21.26
C MET A 14 -2.99 0.48 21.92
N ILE A 15 -4.02 0.77 21.14
CA ILE A 15 -5.43 0.56 21.48
C ILE A 15 -6.04 -0.33 20.38
N PRO A 16 -6.22 -1.64 20.60
CA PRO A 16 -6.99 -2.48 19.70
C PRO A 16 -8.47 -2.11 19.85
N LEU A 17 -9.00 -1.37 18.88
CA LEU A 17 -10.33 -0.75 18.98
C LEU A 17 -11.43 -1.81 19.06
N SER A 18 -11.30 -2.87 18.27
CA SER A 18 -12.25 -4.00 18.23
C SER A 18 -12.33 -4.80 19.52
N GLU A 19 -11.28 -4.76 20.34
CA GLU A 19 -11.21 -5.49 21.62
C GLU A 19 -11.56 -4.62 22.83
N SER A 20 -11.89 -3.35 22.59
CA SER A 20 -12.26 -2.39 23.62
C SER A 20 -13.75 -2.02 23.47
N PRO A 21 -14.71 -2.95 23.65
CA PRO A 21 -16.13 -2.73 23.34
C PRO A 21 -16.77 -1.62 24.19
N ASN A 22 -16.20 -1.37 25.38
CA ASN A 22 -16.68 -0.34 26.30
C ASN A 22 -16.09 1.05 26.03
N LEU A 23 -15.04 1.14 25.18
CA LEU A 23 -14.39 2.41 24.85
C LEU A 23 -15.35 3.25 24.00
N LYS A 24 -15.68 4.45 24.47
CA LYS A 24 -16.57 5.37 23.76
C LYS A 24 -15.83 6.14 22.67
N TRP A 25 -16.58 6.66 21.71
CA TRP A 25 -16.02 7.45 20.60
C TRP A 25 -15.23 8.66 21.11
N GLU A 26 -15.78 9.41 22.05
CA GLU A 26 -15.18 10.63 22.59
C GLU A 26 -13.86 10.34 23.32
N GLU A 27 -13.79 9.20 24.00
CA GLU A 27 -12.58 8.71 24.68
C GLU A 27 -11.52 8.29 23.65
N ALA A 28 -11.91 7.50 22.65
CA ALA A 28 -11.01 7.05 21.58
C ALA A 28 -10.46 8.23 20.77
N GLN A 29 -11.30 9.20 20.41
CA GLN A 29 -10.90 10.40 19.67
C GLN A 29 -9.97 11.30 20.49
N LYS A 30 -10.18 11.38 21.81
CA LYS A 30 -9.29 12.15 22.70
C LYS A 30 -7.90 11.51 22.77
N GLU A 31 -7.82 10.18 22.84
CA GLU A 31 -6.54 9.47 22.86
C GLU A 31 -5.86 9.47 21.50
N VAL A 32 -6.64 9.40 20.41
CA VAL A 32 -6.14 9.34 19.04
C VAL A 32 -6.91 10.35 18.18
N PRO A 33 -6.48 11.63 18.15
CA PRO A 33 -7.20 12.70 17.47
C PRO A 33 -7.42 12.51 15.97
N ARG A 34 -6.59 11.68 15.32
CA ARG A 34 -6.69 11.34 13.89
C ARG A 34 -7.67 10.21 13.61
N LEU A 35 -8.24 9.56 14.63
CA LEU A 35 -9.19 8.47 14.44
C LEU A 35 -10.43 9.01 13.75
N THR A 36 -10.89 8.36 12.69
CA THR A 36 -12.14 8.72 12.02
C THR A 36 -13.31 7.97 12.66
N LYS A 37 -14.46 8.63 12.72
CA LYS A 37 -15.68 8.06 13.32
C LYS A 37 -16.12 6.79 12.59
N GLY A 38 -16.04 6.80 11.26
CA GLY A 38 -16.40 5.64 10.43
C GLY A 38 -15.53 4.42 10.72
N TRP A 39 -14.22 4.59 10.92
CA TRP A 39 -13.35 3.50 11.34
C TRP A 39 -13.74 3.02 12.75
N PHE A 40 -13.91 3.92 13.72
CA PHE A 40 -14.34 3.51 15.05
C PHE A 40 -15.64 2.69 15.02
N GLU A 41 -16.64 3.13 14.26
CA GLU A 41 -17.91 2.41 14.08
C GLU A 41 -17.71 1.04 13.39
N LEU A 42 -16.86 0.98 12.36
CA LEU A 42 -16.47 -0.27 11.70
C LEU A 42 -15.86 -1.28 12.70
N SER A 43 -15.05 -0.79 13.66
CA SER A 43 -14.46 -1.61 14.72
C SER A 43 -15.49 -2.21 15.69
N ARG A 44 -16.75 -1.73 15.67
CA ARG A 44 -17.86 -2.23 16.49
C ARG A 44 -18.70 -3.29 15.81
N LEU A 45 -18.52 -3.49 14.51
CA LEU A 45 -19.21 -4.56 13.79
C LEU A 45 -18.63 -5.92 14.17
N GLU A 46 -19.45 -6.96 14.06
CA GLU A 46 -19.02 -8.35 14.15
C GLU A 46 -17.87 -8.63 13.14
N PRO A 47 -16.85 -9.43 13.52
CA PRO A 47 -15.69 -9.66 12.66
C PRO A 47 -16.03 -10.15 11.24
N SER A 48 -17.01 -11.05 11.10
CA SER A 48 -17.45 -11.58 9.80
C SER A 48 -18.10 -10.51 8.91
N ILE A 49 -18.95 -9.65 9.51
CA ILE A 49 -19.60 -8.53 8.81
C ILE A 49 -18.54 -7.51 8.37
N ARG A 50 -17.56 -7.24 9.24
CA ARG A 50 -16.46 -6.32 8.94
C ARG A 50 -15.61 -6.83 7.77
N LEU A 51 -15.29 -8.12 7.77
CA LEU A 51 -14.54 -8.77 6.70
C LEU A 51 -15.27 -8.65 5.36
N GLU A 52 -16.56 -8.99 5.34
CA GLU A 52 -17.42 -8.88 4.15
C GLU A 52 -17.50 -7.45 3.65
N PHE A 53 -17.76 -6.49 4.55
CA PHE A 53 -17.82 -5.07 4.21
C PHE A 53 -16.52 -4.58 3.55
N ILE A 54 -15.36 -4.93 4.11
CA ILE A 54 -14.07 -4.49 3.58
C ILE A 54 -13.75 -5.16 2.24
N ARG A 55 -14.08 -6.44 2.07
CA ARG A 55 -13.95 -7.12 0.78
C ARG A 55 -14.80 -6.43 -0.30
N ASP A 56 -16.06 -6.14 0.02
CA ASP A 56 -16.98 -5.51 -0.92
C ASP A 56 -16.57 -4.07 -1.22
N TYR A 57 -16.00 -3.36 -0.24
CA TYR A 57 -15.42 -2.05 -0.44
C TYR A 57 -14.24 -2.08 -1.44
N TRP A 58 -13.34 -3.06 -1.33
CA TRP A 58 -12.26 -3.25 -2.31
C TRP A 58 -12.80 -3.48 -3.73
N PHE A 59 -13.85 -4.28 -3.88
CA PHE A 59 -14.49 -4.50 -5.18
C PHE A 59 -15.11 -3.23 -5.79
N ASN A 60 -15.65 -2.36 -4.96
CA ASN A 60 -16.30 -1.14 -5.41
C ASN A 60 -15.31 0.00 -5.68
N ALA A 61 -14.23 0.07 -4.92
CA ALA A 61 -13.24 1.15 -5.04
C ALA A 61 -12.28 0.95 -6.23
N LEU A 62 -11.91 -0.29 -6.55
CA LEU A 62 -10.91 -0.61 -7.57
C LEU A 62 -11.55 -0.93 -8.93
N PRO A 63 -10.86 -0.65 -10.05
CA PRO A 63 -11.37 -0.94 -11.38
C PRO A 63 -11.58 -2.46 -11.58
N TYR A 64 -12.60 -2.81 -12.36
CA TYR A 64 -12.88 -4.21 -12.68
C TYR A 64 -11.82 -4.77 -13.62
N ILE A 65 -11.01 -5.70 -13.11
CA ILE A 65 -10.10 -6.53 -13.89
C ILE A 65 -10.36 -7.99 -13.46
N PRO A 66 -10.71 -8.92 -14.38
CA PRO A 66 -11.09 -10.29 -13.99
C PRO A 66 -10.04 -11.02 -13.15
N THR A 67 -8.76 -10.88 -13.49
CA THR A 67 -7.64 -11.47 -12.74
C THR A 67 -7.54 -10.91 -11.32
N PHE A 68 -7.67 -9.59 -11.18
CA PHE A 68 -7.66 -8.90 -9.89
C PHE A 68 -8.87 -9.25 -9.02
N ARG A 69 -10.06 -9.37 -9.62
CA ARG A 69 -11.29 -9.81 -8.93
C ARG A 69 -11.10 -11.18 -8.30
N GLY A 70 -10.61 -12.13 -9.08
CA GLY A 70 -10.32 -13.48 -8.59
C GLY A 70 -9.22 -13.49 -7.52
N PHE A 71 -8.27 -12.56 -7.58
CA PHE A 71 -7.27 -12.38 -6.52
C PHE A 71 -7.89 -11.89 -5.22
N ILE A 72 -8.75 -10.86 -5.24
CA ILE A 72 -9.45 -10.36 -4.04
C ILE A 72 -10.18 -11.49 -3.32
N ASP A 73 -10.96 -12.30 -4.05
CA ASP A 73 -11.66 -13.44 -3.45
C ASP A 73 -10.71 -14.42 -2.75
N ARG A 74 -9.58 -14.76 -3.41
CA ARG A 74 -8.56 -15.66 -2.83
C ARG A 74 -7.86 -15.04 -1.64
N PHE A 75 -7.57 -13.74 -1.66
CA PHE A 75 -6.92 -13.03 -0.57
C PHE A 75 -7.85 -13.00 0.65
N PHE A 76 -9.08 -12.53 0.49
CA PHE A 76 -10.04 -12.43 1.60
C PHE A 76 -10.48 -13.80 2.15
N ALA A 77 -10.45 -14.86 1.34
CA ALA A 77 -10.64 -16.23 1.84
C ALA A 77 -9.53 -16.71 2.80
N LYS A 78 -8.37 -16.05 2.78
CA LYS A 78 -7.24 -16.32 3.70
C LYS A 78 -7.18 -15.35 4.88
N VAL A 79 -7.98 -14.28 4.88
CA VAL A 79 -8.02 -13.32 5.99
C VAL A 79 -8.89 -13.92 7.09
N GLU A 80 -8.29 -14.15 8.25
CA GLU A 80 -8.97 -14.62 9.46
C GLU A 80 -9.77 -13.48 10.10
N GLU A 81 -9.16 -12.30 10.20
CA GLU A 81 -9.76 -11.15 10.83
C GLU A 81 -9.28 -9.85 10.19
N VAL A 82 -10.24 -8.93 10.02
CA VAL A 82 -9.96 -7.51 9.81
C VAL A 82 -10.09 -6.81 11.15
N GLY A 83 -9.00 -6.27 11.67
CA GLY A 83 -8.94 -5.54 12.93
C GLY A 83 -8.66 -4.07 12.71
N MET A 84 -8.63 -3.32 13.81
CA MET A 84 -8.17 -1.94 13.81
C MET A 84 -7.36 -1.64 15.06
N VAL A 85 -6.22 -1.02 14.84
CA VAL A 85 -5.29 -0.61 15.89
C VAL A 85 -5.06 0.88 15.79
N ALA A 86 -5.24 1.56 16.91
CA ALA A 86 -4.81 2.94 17.06
C ALA A 86 -3.50 2.96 17.86
N ALA A 87 -2.48 3.61 17.32
CA ALA A 87 -1.15 3.76 17.89
C ALA A 87 -0.73 5.23 17.86
N THR A 88 0.38 5.56 18.51
CA THR A 88 0.91 6.94 18.50
C THR A 88 1.33 7.40 17.11
N SER A 89 1.79 6.48 16.26
CA SER A 89 2.16 6.74 14.86
C SER A 89 0.96 6.89 13.92
N GLY A 90 -0.22 6.39 14.30
CA GLY A 90 -1.42 6.49 13.47
C GLY A 90 -2.48 5.45 13.78
N ILE A 91 -3.50 5.38 12.92
CA ILE A 91 -4.51 4.31 12.97
C ILE A 91 -4.32 3.42 11.76
N PHE A 92 -4.40 2.12 12.00
CA PHE A 92 -4.20 1.11 10.97
C PHE A 92 -5.36 0.12 10.99
N LEU A 93 -5.84 -0.20 9.81
CA LEU A 93 -6.69 -1.36 9.58
C LEU A 93 -5.77 -2.56 9.35
N THR A 94 -6.04 -3.64 10.07
CA THR A 94 -5.14 -4.80 10.12
C THR A 94 -5.78 -5.99 9.44
N TYR A 95 -5.05 -6.70 8.59
CA TYR A 95 -5.49 -7.95 7.95
C TYR A 95 -4.65 -9.09 8.48
N SER A 96 -5.24 -9.97 9.29
CA SER A 96 -4.54 -11.13 9.83
C SER A 96 -4.87 -12.38 9.02
N LEU A 97 -3.86 -13.16 8.65
CA LEU A 97 -4.05 -14.33 7.80
C LEU A 97 -4.20 -15.62 8.61
N ILE A 98 -5.08 -16.51 8.15
CA ILE A 98 -5.38 -17.80 8.79
C ILE A 98 -4.09 -18.63 8.94
N GLY A 99 -3.80 -19.03 10.18
CA GLY A 99 -2.71 -19.95 10.50
C GLY A 99 -1.32 -19.39 10.27
N ARG A 100 -1.16 -18.06 10.16
CA ARG A 100 0.11 -17.40 9.85
C ARG A 100 0.46 -16.30 10.83
N SER A 101 1.75 -16.00 10.89
CA SER A 101 2.28 -14.84 11.58
C SER A 101 2.27 -13.56 10.74
N GLU A 102 1.92 -13.68 9.47
CA GLU A 102 1.91 -12.58 8.52
C GLU A 102 0.61 -11.79 8.65
N PHE A 103 0.74 -10.47 8.62
CA PHE A 103 -0.38 -9.55 8.62
C PHE A 103 -0.09 -8.38 7.69
N PHE A 104 -1.13 -7.68 7.27
CA PHE A 104 -1.02 -6.41 6.56
C PHE A 104 -1.58 -5.27 7.40
N LEU A 105 -1.03 -4.09 7.22
CA LEU A 105 -1.49 -2.84 7.82
C LEU A 105 -1.78 -1.84 6.71
N GLY A 106 -2.99 -1.28 6.73
CA GLY A 106 -3.40 -0.21 5.83
C GLY A 106 -3.74 1.05 6.61
N GLY A 107 -3.24 2.19 6.13
CA GLY A 107 -3.58 3.50 6.68
C GLY A 107 -5.02 3.91 6.38
N PRO A 108 -5.53 5.00 7.01
CA PRO A 108 -6.85 5.54 6.72
C PRO A 108 -6.97 5.96 5.26
N PRO A 109 -8.12 5.76 4.60
CA PRO A 109 -8.28 6.16 3.21
C PRO A 109 -8.22 7.69 3.07
N LEU A 110 -7.81 8.16 1.90
CA LEU A 110 -7.94 9.56 1.50
C LEU A 110 -9.35 9.87 1.00
N ILE A 111 -9.85 11.06 1.31
CA ILE A 111 -11.05 11.62 0.68
C ILE A 111 -10.71 12.29 -0.66
N ASP A 112 -11.73 12.58 -1.47
CA ASP A 112 -11.53 13.12 -2.82
C ASP A 112 -10.73 14.44 -2.84
N ASP A 113 -10.99 15.36 -1.90
CA ASP A 113 -10.24 16.62 -1.80
C ASP A 113 -8.74 16.41 -1.50
N GLU A 114 -8.41 15.38 -0.71
CA GLU A 114 -7.03 15.02 -0.39
C GLU A 114 -6.33 14.39 -1.61
N ILE A 115 -7.06 13.59 -2.40
CA ILE A 115 -6.58 13.01 -3.65
C ILE A 115 -6.28 14.12 -4.67
N GLU A 116 -7.17 15.11 -4.82
CA GLU A 116 -6.93 16.24 -5.72
C GLU A 116 -5.76 17.12 -5.24
N THR A 117 -5.62 17.29 -3.92
CA THR A 117 -4.46 17.97 -3.34
C THR A 117 -3.16 17.22 -3.67
N LEU A 118 -3.13 15.90 -3.51
CA LEU A 118 -1.97 15.06 -3.84
C LEU A 118 -1.58 15.17 -5.32
N LYS A 119 -2.56 15.13 -6.23
CA LYS A 119 -2.33 15.31 -7.67
C LYS A 119 -1.67 16.66 -7.98
N GLY A 120 -2.05 17.72 -7.25
CA GLY A 120 -1.44 19.04 -7.40
C GLY A 120 -0.02 19.17 -6.86
N GLN A 121 0.41 18.25 -5.98
CA GLN A 121 1.74 18.26 -5.36
C GLN A 121 2.78 17.44 -6.14
N ILE A 122 2.34 16.50 -6.97
CA ILE A 122 3.21 15.58 -7.70
C ILE A 122 3.13 15.91 -9.19
N ASP A 123 4.22 16.46 -9.73
CA ASP A 123 4.42 16.63 -11.17
C ASP A 123 4.87 15.30 -11.80
N PHE A 124 3.92 14.37 -11.93
CA PHE A 124 4.06 13.04 -12.53
C PHE A 124 2.68 12.50 -12.95
N PRO A 125 2.54 11.75 -14.06
CA PRO A 125 1.28 11.12 -14.43
C PRO A 125 0.91 9.97 -13.48
N LEU A 126 0.18 10.27 -12.41
CA LEU A 126 -0.24 9.27 -11.43
C LEU A 126 -1.21 8.24 -12.06
N PRO A 127 -0.96 6.92 -11.91
CA PRO A 127 -1.88 5.90 -12.37
C PRO A 127 -3.24 5.98 -11.66
N GLU A 128 -4.33 5.84 -12.42
CA GLU A 128 -5.69 5.93 -11.91
C GLU A 128 -6.04 4.80 -10.93
N ASP A 129 -5.52 3.59 -11.16
CA ASP A 129 -5.71 2.44 -10.27
C ASP A 129 -4.98 2.60 -8.94
N PHE A 130 -3.80 3.21 -8.95
CA PHE A 130 -3.07 3.62 -7.75
C PHE A 130 -3.80 4.71 -6.96
N LEU A 131 -4.32 5.74 -7.64
CA LEU A 131 -5.14 6.77 -7.00
C LEU A 131 -6.41 6.20 -6.35
N LYS A 132 -7.06 5.24 -7.00
CA LYS A 132 -8.21 4.52 -6.43
C LYS A 132 -7.83 3.67 -5.21
N PHE A 133 -6.62 3.12 -5.17
CA PHE A 133 -6.13 2.40 -4.00
C PHE A 133 -6.03 3.30 -2.77
N PHE A 134 -5.70 4.59 -2.92
CA PHE A 134 -5.69 5.53 -1.79
C PHE A 134 -7.06 5.74 -1.15
N ARG A 135 -8.16 5.47 -1.86
CA ARG A 135 -9.52 5.46 -1.28
C ARG A 135 -9.77 4.25 -0.37
N ILE A 136 -8.88 3.28 -0.38
CA ILE A 136 -8.87 2.14 0.53
C ILE A 136 -7.84 2.36 1.63
N HIS A 137 -6.59 2.60 1.23
CA HIS A 137 -5.46 2.74 2.16
C HIS A 137 -4.50 3.85 1.75
N ASN A 138 -4.30 4.82 2.64
CA ASN A 138 -3.21 5.79 2.56
C ASN A 138 -1.91 5.18 3.10
N GLY A 139 -1.25 4.39 2.25
CA GLY A 139 -0.11 3.56 2.61
C GLY A 139 -0.54 2.17 3.10
N PHE A 140 0.24 1.15 2.76
CA PHE A 140 -0.11 -0.25 3.00
C PHE A 140 1.14 -1.14 3.02
N PHE A 141 1.29 -1.98 4.02
CA PHE A 141 2.50 -2.78 4.18
C PHE A 141 2.24 -4.13 4.86
N LYS A 142 3.07 -5.11 4.49
CA LYS A 142 3.16 -6.41 5.17
C LYS A 142 4.02 -6.25 6.44
N GLY A 143 3.69 -6.97 7.52
CA GLY A 143 4.41 -6.89 8.79
C GLY A 143 5.93 -7.03 8.61
N GLY A 144 6.68 -6.01 9.05
CA GLY A 144 8.15 -5.94 8.93
C GLY A 144 8.68 -5.27 7.67
N ASP A 145 7.80 -4.88 6.73
CA ASP A 145 8.16 -4.17 5.51
C ASP A 145 7.97 -2.63 5.65
N THR A 146 8.56 -1.84 4.74
CA THR A 146 8.21 -0.41 4.60
C THR A 146 6.93 -0.25 3.79
N GLY A 147 6.79 -1.00 2.69
CA GLY A 147 5.56 -1.11 1.93
C GLY A 147 5.23 0.08 1.03
N ILE A 148 3.96 0.15 0.65
CA ILE A 148 3.38 1.21 -0.18
C ILE A 148 3.34 2.50 0.64
N PHE A 149 3.87 3.57 0.05
CA PHE A 149 3.94 4.87 0.69
C PHE A 149 2.56 5.46 0.93
N SER A 150 2.41 6.16 2.06
CA SER A 150 1.33 7.12 2.23
C SER A 150 1.58 8.33 1.32
N SER A 151 0.53 9.08 1.02
CA SER A 151 0.57 10.33 0.24
C SER A 151 1.66 11.30 0.69
N GLY A 152 1.82 11.51 2.00
CA GLY A 152 2.88 12.38 2.52
C GLY A 152 4.28 11.87 2.18
N VAL A 153 4.53 10.57 2.42
CA VAL A 153 5.82 9.93 2.08
C VAL A 153 6.05 9.90 0.57
N LEU A 154 5.00 9.69 -0.22
CA LEU A 154 5.07 9.71 -1.67
C LEU A 154 5.54 11.06 -2.20
N VAL A 155 5.06 12.18 -1.65
CA VAL A 155 5.49 13.54 -2.03
C VAL A 155 6.96 13.76 -1.67
N GLU A 156 7.38 13.37 -0.46
CA GLU A 156 8.77 13.47 0.00
C GLU A 156 9.72 12.65 -0.87
N GLU A 157 9.35 11.40 -1.17
CA GLU A 157 10.16 10.49 -1.98
C GLU A 157 10.18 10.88 -3.46
N ALA A 158 9.09 11.45 -3.99
CA ALA A 158 9.07 12.03 -5.32
C ALA A 158 10.09 13.16 -5.46
N GLN A 159 10.15 14.06 -4.47
CA GLN A 159 11.14 15.15 -4.47
C GLN A 159 12.56 14.60 -4.32
N ARG A 160 12.77 13.62 -3.43
CA ARG A 160 14.07 12.97 -3.24
C ARG A 160 14.59 12.34 -4.54
N PHE A 161 13.72 11.68 -5.31
CA PHE A 161 14.10 11.06 -6.58
C PHE A 161 14.53 12.09 -7.63
N LYS A 162 13.87 13.25 -7.69
CA LYS A 162 14.26 14.36 -8.59
C LYS A 162 15.67 14.91 -8.29
N GLU A 163 16.11 14.80 -7.05
CA GLU A 163 17.41 15.29 -6.57
C GLU A 163 18.52 14.22 -6.59
N LEU A 164 18.22 12.99 -7.04
CA LEU A 164 19.21 11.93 -7.12
C LEU A 164 20.28 12.22 -8.17
N GLU A 165 21.54 12.23 -7.74
CA GLU A 165 22.70 12.32 -8.65
C GLU A 165 23.10 10.95 -9.24
N THR A 166 22.46 9.87 -8.81
CA THR A 166 22.76 8.50 -9.25
C THR A 166 22.35 8.28 -10.70
N SER A 167 23.27 7.74 -11.51
CA SER A 167 22.94 7.25 -12.85
C SER A 167 22.22 5.91 -12.75
N LEU A 168 20.92 5.90 -13.04
CA LEU A 168 20.15 4.66 -13.16
C LEU A 168 20.30 4.04 -14.55
N ARG A 169 20.19 2.72 -14.64
CA ARG A 169 20.33 1.99 -15.90
C ARG A 169 19.22 0.98 -16.11
N LEU A 170 18.69 0.96 -17.33
CA LEU A 170 17.75 -0.04 -17.82
C LEU A 170 18.44 -0.80 -18.96
N GLY A 171 18.97 -1.97 -18.64
CA GLY A 171 19.94 -2.66 -19.51
C GLY A 171 21.19 -1.81 -19.73
N ASN A 172 21.44 -1.41 -20.98
CA ASN A 172 22.57 -0.54 -21.35
C ASN A 172 22.21 0.95 -21.42
N GLU A 173 20.94 1.30 -21.24
CA GLU A 173 20.46 2.68 -21.36
C GLU A 173 20.50 3.38 -20.01
N LYS A 174 20.86 4.67 -20.03
CA LYS A 174 20.80 5.52 -18.83
C LYS A 174 19.41 6.11 -18.72
N ILE A 175 18.82 5.99 -17.54
CA ILE A 175 17.52 6.57 -17.21
C ILE A 175 17.74 7.70 -16.21
N ALA A 176 17.07 8.83 -16.45
CA ALA A 176 17.07 9.94 -15.52
C ALA A 176 16.15 9.62 -14.33
N PRO A 177 16.58 9.85 -13.07
CA PRO A 177 15.77 9.52 -11.90
C PRO A 177 14.42 10.24 -11.81
N ASP A 178 14.27 11.42 -12.43
CA ASP A 178 13.04 12.21 -12.46
C ASP A 178 11.93 11.57 -13.32
N LEU A 179 12.27 10.62 -14.19
CA LEU A 179 11.31 9.79 -14.92
C LEU A 179 10.67 8.70 -14.04
N LEU A 180 11.12 8.55 -12.80
CA LEU A 180 10.62 7.57 -11.85
C LEU A 180 9.89 8.23 -10.69
N LEU A 181 8.74 7.66 -10.35
CA LEU A 181 8.02 7.99 -9.12
C LEU A 181 7.99 6.75 -8.20
N PRO A 182 8.77 6.71 -7.11
CA PRO A 182 8.73 5.60 -6.18
C PRO A 182 7.40 5.58 -5.42
N PHE A 183 6.76 4.42 -5.31
CA PHE A 183 5.51 4.28 -4.53
C PHE A 183 5.59 3.18 -3.46
N TYR A 184 6.68 2.40 -3.47
CA TYR A 184 6.95 1.32 -2.53
C TYR A 184 8.45 1.25 -2.25
N ARG A 185 8.80 0.85 -1.01
CA ARG A 185 10.18 0.50 -0.62
C ARG A 185 10.19 -0.81 0.16
N SER A 186 11.23 -1.61 -0.05
CA SER A 186 11.50 -2.77 0.79
C SER A 186 12.23 -2.38 2.08
N PHE A 187 11.82 -2.95 3.22
CA PHE A 187 12.40 -2.60 4.52
C PHE A 187 13.93 -2.78 4.58
N GLY A 188 14.61 -1.74 5.05
CA GLY A 188 16.05 -1.75 5.28
C GLY A 188 16.91 -1.79 4.01
N LEU A 189 16.30 -1.69 2.83
CA LEU A 189 16.98 -1.74 1.53
C LEU A 189 16.71 -0.46 0.73
N ASP A 190 17.64 -0.11 -0.16
CA ASP A 190 17.46 0.94 -1.16
C ASP A 190 16.89 0.36 -2.46
N VAL A 191 15.84 -0.45 -2.31
CA VAL A 191 15.10 -1.12 -3.39
C VAL A 191 13.65 -0.64 -3.36
N TYR A 192 13.18 -0.16 -4.51
CA TYR A 192 11.91 0.52 -4.69
C TYR A 192 11.13 -0.10 -5.83
N GLN A 193 9.80 0.00 -5.78
CA GLN A 193 8.98 -0.09 -6.98
C GLN A 193 8.61 1.33 -7.39
N CYS A 194 8.83 1.65 -8.66
CA CYS A 194 8.62 2.98 -9.21
C CYS A 194 7.69 2.92 -10.42
N PHE A 195 6.77 3.88 -10.53
CA PHE A 195 6.11 4.16 -11.81
C PHE A 195 7.14 4.78 -12.77
N TYR A 196 7.06 4.43 -14.05
CA TYR A 196 8.00 4.92 -15.05
C TYR A 196 7.29 5.74 -16.14
N SER A 197 7.56 7.05 -16.18
CA SER A 197 6.83 8.00 -17.05
C SER A 197 7.10 7.83 -18.54
N ASP A 198 8.03 6.97 -18.94
CA ASP A 198 8.31 6.66 -20.34
C ASP A 198 7.80 5.27 -20.78
N TRP A 199 7.07 4.56 -19.90
CA TRP A 199 6.51 3.26 -20.21
C TRP A 199 5.00 3.21 -19.96
N TYR A 200 4.23 3.13 -21.05
CA TYR A 200 2.76 3.16 -21.04
C TYR A 200 2.13 1.86 -21.60
N PRO A 201 2.28 0.71 -20.93
CA PRO A 201 1.62 -0.51 -21.36
C PRO A 201 0.10 -0.34 -21.30
N ASP A 202 -0.57 -0.69 -22.40
CA ASP A 202 -2.04 -0.61 -22.54
C ASP A 202 -2.63 0.79 -22.23
N GLY A 203 -1.83 1.84 -22.36
CA GLY A 203 -2.23 3.24 -22.17
C GLY A 203 -2.20 3.75 -20.73
N GLY A 204 -1.87 2.91 -19.74
CA GLY A 204 -1.61 3.31 -18.35
C GLY A 204 -0.10 3.34 -18.04
N VAL A 205 0.31 3.96 -16.94
CA VAL A 205 1.74 4.02 -16.55
C VAL A 205 2.15 2.71 -15.87
N GLY A 206 3.16 2.05 -16.45
CA GLY A 206 3.74 0.82 -15.90
C GLY A 206 4.67 1.08 -14.71
N ASN A 207 5.09 0.01 -14.04
CA ASN A 207 6.03 0.11 -12.93
C ASN A 207 7.17 -0.91 -12.97
N VAL A 208 8.34 -0.46 -12.52
CA VAL A 208 9.62 -1.16 -12.57
C VAL A 208 10.25 -1.20 -11.19
N LEU A 209 11.03 -2.24 -10.94
CA LEU A 209 11.89 -2.30 -9.76
C LEU A 209 13.09 -1.38 -9.99
N CYS A 210 13.43 -0.57 -8.99
CA CYS A 210 14.60 0.29 -8.98
C CYS A 210 15.48 -0.03 -7.78
N SER A 211 16.74 -0.40 -8.02
CA SER A 211 17.76 -0.61 -7.00
C SER A 211 18.73 0.57 -7.02
N LEU A 212 18.67 1.46 -6.03
CA LEU A 212 19.57 2.61 -5.97
C LEU A 212 21.00 2.20 -5.62
N SER A 213 21.17 1.11 -4.85
CA SER A 213 22.48 0.57 -4.49
C SER A 213 23.22 -0.02 -5.71
N GLU A 214 22.49 -0.64 -6.63
CA GLU A 214 23.05 -1.18 -7.87
C GLU A 214 23.01 -0.16 -9.03
N GLY A 215 22.21 0.89 -8.92
CA GLY A 215 21.97 1.85 -10.00
C GLY A 215 21.22 1.22 -11.17
N THR A 216 20.32 0.27 -10.91
CA THR A 216 19.63 -0.53 -11.93
C THR A 216 18.11 -0.39 -11.82
N ILE A 217 17.47 -0.53 -12.98
CA ILE A 217 16.02 -0.61 -13.16
C ILE A 217 15.72 -1.91 -13.91
N SER A 218 14.63 -2.58 -13.55
CA SER A 218 14.22 -3.78 -14.28
C SER A 218 13.88 -3.49 -15.74
N ASP A 219 14.32 -4.39 -16.64
CA ASP A 219 14.08 -4.26 -18.07
C ASP A 219 12.73 -4.88 -18.46
N TYR A 220 11.73 -4.04 -18.68
CA TYR A 220 10.38 -4.45 -19.09
C TYR A 220 10.28 -4.88 -20.57
N ARG A 221 11.36 -4.74 -21.35
CA ARG A 221 11.37 -5.03 -22.81
C ARG A 221 11.72 -6.48 -23.10
N THR A 222 12.23 -7.21 -22.12
CA THR A 222 12.43 -8.64 -22.25
C THR A 222 11.07 -9.32 -22.49
N HIS A 223 11.01 -10.31 -23.38
CA HIS A 223 9.76 -10.95 -23.78
C HIS A 223 9.10 -11.78 -22.64
N GLU A 224 9.72 -11.83 -21.48
CA GLU A 224 9.23 -12.45 -20.25
C GLU A 224 8.66 -11.34 -19.35
N LYS A 225 7.38 -10.98 -19.58
CA LYS A 225 6.68 -9.99 -18.75
C LYS A 225 6.36 -10.57 -17.37
N GLY A 226 6.48 -9.77 -16.30
CA GLY A 226 5.92 -10.06 -14.98
C GLY A 226 6.95 -10.37 -13.88
N ARG A 227 6.66 -11.41 -13.08
CA ARG A 227 7.33 -11.72 -11.80
C ARG A 227 8.85 -11.88 -11.89
N ASP A 228 9.34 -12.40 -13.00
CA ASP A 228 10.75 -12.78 -13.15
C ASP A 228 11.68 -11.56 -13.28
N TYR A 229 11.15 -10.42 -13.74
CA TYR A 229 11.89 -9.16 -13.88
C TYR A 229 11.34 -8.06 -12.97
N LEU A 230 10.27 -8.30 -12.21
CA LEU A 230 9.68 -7.30 -11.30
C LEU A 230 9.28 -5.99 -12.02
N ALA A 231 8.75 -6.16 -13.24
CA ALA A 231 8.15 -5.09 -14.05
C ALA A 231 6.70 -5.45 -14.37
N PHE A 232 5.77 -4.53 -14.12
CA PHE A 232 4.33 -4.78 -14.18
C PHE A 232 3.62 -3.70 -15.00
N SER A 233 2.61 -4.12 -15.78
CA SER A 233 1.87 -3.23 -16.65
C SER A 233 0.96 -2.25 -15.90
N SER A 234 0.57 -2.58 -14.66
CA SER A 234 -0.31 -1.76 -13.84
C SER A 234 0.08 -1.84 -12.37
N PHE A 235 -0.39 -0.89 -11.57
CA PHE A 235 -0.23 -0.96 -10.12
C PHE A 235 -0.95 -2.19 -9.56
N LEU A 236 -2.13 -2.54 -10.10
CA LEU A 236 -2.87 -3.71 -9.63
C LEU A 236 -2.16 -5.04 -9.91
N ASP A 237 -1.48 -5.19 -11.04
CA ASP A 237 -0.68 -6.38 -11.32
C ASP A 237 0.47 -6.53 -10.30
N TRP A 238 1.12 -5.41 -9.97
CA TRP A 238 2.13 -5.39 -8.92
C TRP A 238 1.52 -5.67 -7.55
N LEU A 239 0.34 -5.13 -7.23
CA LEU A 239 -0.33 -5.34 -5.95
C LEU A 239 -0.70 -6.81 -5.75
N ILE A 240 -1.18 -7.49 -6.80
CA ILE A 240 -1.37 -8.95 -6.79
C ILE A 240 -0.06 -9.63 -6.42
N PHE A 241 1.04 -9.29 -7.10
CA PHE A 241 2.34 -9.88 -6.82
C PHE A 241 2.82 -9.62 -5.38
N TYR A 242 2.67 -8.40 -4.87
CA TYR A 242 3.08 -7.98 -3.54
C TYR A 242 2.34 -8.74 -2.43
N MET A 243 1.04 -8.93 -2.62
CA MET A 243 0.17 -9.57 -1.64
C MET A 243 0.06 -11.08 -1.81
N GLU A 244 0.39 -11.61 -3.00
CA GLU A 244 0.50 -13.04 -3.22
C GLU A 244 1.75 -13.59 -2.54
N GLU A 245 1.60 -14.78 -1.97
CA GLU A 245 2.69 -15.44 -1.25
C GLU A 245 3.83 -15.79 -2.20
N VAL A 246 5.05 -15.47 -1.80
CA VAL A 246 6.23 -16.19 -2.28
C VAL A 246 6.13 -17.59 -1.68
N LYS A 247 5.94 -18.59 -2.54
CA LYS A 247 5.91 -20.00 -2.14
C LYS A 247 7.25 -20.45 -1.57
#